data_AF-A0A0B0EGI9-F1
#
_entry.id   AF-A0A0B0EGI9-F1
#
_cell.length_a   1.000
_cell.length_b   1.000
_cell.length_c   1.000
_cell.angle_alpha   90.00
_cell.angle_beta   90.00
_cell.angle_gamma   90.00
#
_symmetry.space_group_name_H-M   'P 1'
#
loop_
_entity.id
_entity.type
_entity.pdbx_description
1 polymer ?
#
loop_
_entity_poly.entity_id
_entity_poly.type
_entity_poly.pdbx_seq_one_letter_code
_entity_poly.pdbx_strand_id
1 'polypeptide(L)'
;MYKITTWKSTTSISKETRHGNSELRKITENRFLIILLSAYLAIFTPGLNNISLAAELTNQQEGYNVIENLVVNNRNKFKTVIFESEAEGISEMRKLIANSQIEESWVYLPHLKKWIEIGHNEEVEKKMDNRYITKAKLDVQLLDELMSENNNMALYHFHPSRSLSLEDKIRKREESGSPMNDKDIESEKIKLLIKSAYPSRSDLLNMIGNSMEFFERNTEGNITFKVCSHYGITEYHLTDEGMAHLSADYSFKQILWIKGVSLSANIEVNVKGEILEMNPMETRSPLKRIKMSPKLKRKPVSRYVIIDPLTRIQKAIESMNSEHIRVTFTPYQ
;
A
#
# COMPACT_ATOMS: atom_id res chain seq x y z
N MET A 1 -36.76 61.83 -3.18
CA MET A 1 -37.57 61.78 -1.95
C MET A 1 -36.64 62.17 -0.80
N TYR A 2 -37.02 63.24 -0.09
CA TYR A 2 -36.49 63.90 1.14
C TYR A 2 -35.07 63.55 1.67
N LYS A 3 -34.11 64.50 1.72
CA LYS A 3 -33.93 65.68 2.61
C LYS A 3 -33.55 65.34 4.07
N ILE A 4 -32.40 65.91 4.49
CA ILE A 4 -32.20 66.70 5.74
C ILE A 4 -32.07 65.86 7.03
N THR A 5 -31.19 66.10 8.02
CA THR A 5 -30.08 67.03 8.33
C THR A 5 -29.57 66.69 9.75
N THR A 6 -28.29 66.98 10.05
CA THR A 6 -27.77 67.66 11.29
C THR A 6 -28.01 66.98 12.67
N TRP A 7 -27.31 67.23 13.79
CA TRP A 7 -26.19 68.09 14.19
C TRP A 7 -25.78 67.69 15.64
N LYS A 8 -24.52 68.00 15.98
CA LYS A 8 -23.99 68.62 17.23
C LYS A 8 -24.37 68.08 18.62
N SER A 9 -23.34 67.71 19.39
CA SER A 9 -22.71 68.48 20.50
C SER A 9 -23.41 68.22 21.84
N THR A 10 -22.81 68.27 23.02
CA THR A 10 -21.80 69.19 23.54
C THR A 10 -21.30 68.62 24.87
N THR A 11 -20.05 68.92 25.18
CA THR A 11 -19.40 68.92 26.49
C THR A 11 -20.26 69.45 27.65
N SER A 12 -20.07 68.86 28.84
CA SER A 12 -20.10 69.62 30.09
C SER A 12 -18.94 69.19 30.99
N ILE A 13 -18.19 70.20 31.42
CA ILE A 13 -17.10 70.17 32.38
C ILE A 13 -17.73 70.46 33.75
N SER A 14 -17.35 69.72 34.79
CA SER A 14 -17.43 70.25 36.16
C SER A 14 -16.17 69.89 36.95
N LYS A 15 -15.82 70.84 37.81
CA LYS A 15 -14.54 71.07 38.45
C LYS A 15 -14.33 70.24 39.71
N GLU A 16 -13.03 69.99 39.94
CA GLU A 16 -12.29 70.03 41.22
C GLU A 16 -12.79 69.22 42.40
N THR A 17 -11.90 68.38 42.95
CA THR A 17 -11.32 68.65 44.27
C THR A 17 -10.07 67.82 44.52
N ARG A 18 -9.01 68.50 44.98
CA ARG A 18 -7.75 67.91 45.45
C ARG A 18 -7.93 67.32 46.84
N HIS A 19 -7.87 66.00 46.97
CA HIS A 19 -7.46 65.32 48.19
C HIS A 19 -6.98 63.90 47.83
N GLY A 20 -5.75 63.53 48.22
CA GLY A 20 -5.27 62.15 48.07
C GLY A 20 -3.86 61.95 47.49
N ASN A 21 -2.92 62.89 47.70
CA ASN A 21 -1.54 62.74 47.21
C ASN A 21 -0.67 61.70 47.95
N SER A 22 -1.24 60.89 48.86
CA SER A 22 -0.51 59.80 49.53
C SER A 22 -0.95 58.39 49.10
N GLU A 23 -2.16 58.21 48.55
CA GLU A 23 -2.60 56.91 48.01
C GLU A 23 -2.18 56.71 46.56
N LEU A 24 -2.09 57.77 45.76
CA LEU A 24 -1.61 57.66 44.37
C LEU A 24 -0.18 57.12 44.29
N ARG A 25 0.70 57.47 45.24
CA ARG A 25 2.10 57.00 45.21
C ARG A 25 2.21 55.48 45.45
N LYS A 26 1.43 54.93 46.39
CA LYS A 26 1.34 53.48 46.63
C LYS A 26 0.70 52.71 45.46
N ILE A 27 -0.31 53.30 44.80
CA ILE A 27 -0.95 52.69 43.63
C ILE A 27 0.01 52.69 42.43
N THR A 28 0.86 53.72 42.29
CA THR A 28 1.81 53.83 41.18
C THR A 28 3.00 52.87 41.36
N GLU A 29 3.52 52.71 42.58
CA GLU A 29 4.57 51.74 42.88
C GLU A 29 4.10 50.29 42.70
N ASN A 30 2.87 49.97 43.13
CA ASN A 30 2.29 48.64 42.89
C ASN A 30 2.04 48.36 41.40
N ARG A 31 1.63 49.37 40.61
CA ARG A 31 1.47 49.21 39.16
C ARG A 31 2.82 49.01 38.46
N PHE A 32 3.87 49.71 38.88
CA PHE A 32 5.22 49.48 38.34
C PHE A 32 5.75 48.10 38.71
N LEU A 33 5.54 47.62 39.94
CA LEU A 33 5.90 46.27 40.36
C LEU A 33 5.12 45.21 39.59
N ILE A 34 3.82 45.40 39.37
CA ILE A 34 2.99 44.47 38.57
C ILE A 34 3.45 44.45 37.11
N ILE A 35 3.72 45.61 36.50
CA ILE A 35 4.21 45.69 35.11
C ILE A 35 5.60 45.05 34.99
N LEU A 36 6.50 45.26 35.96
CA LEU A 36 7.82 44.61 35.97
C LEU A 36 7.69 43.08 36.17
N LEU A 37 6.79 42.62 37.03
CA LEU A 37 6.54 41.19 37.24
C LEU A 37 5.94 40.54 35.98
N SER A 38 5.04 41.24 35.29
CA SER A 38 4.47 40.79 34.00
C SER A 38 5.52 40.77 32.89
N ALA A 39 6.43 41.74 32.85
CA ALA A 39 7.55 41.75 31.91
C ALA A 39 8.56 40.63 32.22
N TYR A 40 8.84 40.36 33.51
CA TYR A 40 9.71 39.26 33.91
C TYR A 40 9.10 37.89 33.58
N LEU A 41 7.79 37.69 33.79
CA LEU A 41 7.07 36.47 33.39
C LEU A 41 7.03 36.30 31.86
N ALA A 42 6.93 37.39 31.09
CA ALA A 42 6.97 37.34 29.62
C ALA A 42 8.37 37.05 29.05
N ILE A 43 9.44 37.39 29.79
CA ILE A 43 10.83 37.12 29.38
C ILE A 43 11.35 35.76 29.89
N PHE A 44 10.78 35.21 30.97
CA PHE A 44 11.16 33.89 31.51
C PHE A 44 10.31 32.72 30.98
N THR A 45 9.15 32.96 30.38
CA THR A 45 8.35 31.90 29.74
C THR A 45 8.93 31.33 28.43
N PRO A 46 9.69 32.06 27.59
CA PRO A 46 10.35 31.46 26.44
C PRO A 46 11.56 30.58 26.83
N GLY A 47 12.15 30.79 28.02
CA GLY A 47 13.38 30.12 28.45
C GLY A 47 13.18 28.74 29.07
N LEU A 48 11.99 28.45 29.63
CA LEU A 48 11.66 27.14 30.22
C LEU A 48 10.77 26.27 29.31
N ASN A 49 10.14 26.85 28.28
CA ASN A 49 9.41 26.08 27.27
C ASN A 49 10.33 25.44 26.22
N ASN A 50 11.57 25.93 26.03
CA ASN A 50 12.47 25.40 25.00
C ASN A 50 13.26 24.15 25.41
N ILE A 51 13.12 23.66 26.64
CA ILE A 51 13.77 22.40 27.08
C ILE A 51 12.76 21.24 27.18
N SER A 52 11.44 21.52 27.26
CA SER A 52 10.40 20.49 27.10
C SER A 52 9.97 20.32 25.63
N LEU A 53 10.01 21.40 24.83
CA LEU A 53 9.64 21.30 23.41
C LEU A 53 10.59 20.45 22.56
N ALA A 54 11.85 20.24 22.95
CA ALA A 54 12.75 19.36 22.18
C ALA A 54 12.46 17.85 22.41
N ALA A 55 11.74 17.50 23.48
CA ALA A 55 11.32 16.12 23.77
C ALA A 55 9.82 15.89 23.46
N GLU A 56 9.00 16.95 23.42
CA GLU A 56 7.58 16.90 23.04
C GLU A 56 7.28 17.32 21.60
N LEU A 57 8.26 17.81 20.82
CA LEU A 57 8.09 17.92 19.35
C LEU A 57 8.12 16.56 18.63
N THR A 58 8.34 15.46 19.36
CA THR A 58 8.48 14.14 18.75
C THR A 58 7.18 13.34 18.61
N ASN A 59 6.01 13.87 18.99
CA ASN A 59 4.80 13.01 19.01
C ASN A 59 3.44 13.66 18.74
N GLN A 60 3.36 14.91 18.25
CA GLN A 60 2.08 15.53 17.89
C GLN A 60 2.16 16.40 16.61
N GLN A 61 2.67 15.84 15.52
CA GLN A 61 2.14 16.17 14.19
C GLN A 61 1.01 15.19 13.91
N GLU A 62 -0.13 15.70 13.45
CA GLU A 62 -1.37 14.96 13.24
C GLU A 62 -1.18 13.60 12.53
N GLY A 63 -1.89 12.56 12.98
CA GLY A 63 -2.19 11.35 12.19
C GLY A 63 -1.18 10.19 12.20
N TYR A 64 0.12 10.44 12.40
CA TYR A 64 1.15 9.40 12.29
C TYR A 64 1.63 8.87 13.64
N ASN A 65 1.74 7.54 13.74
CA ASN A 65 2.39 6.84 14.82
C ASN A 65 3.73 6.29 14.32
N VAL A 66 4.85 6.82 14.85
CA VAL A 66 6.18 6.31 14.53
C VAL A 66 6.40 5.00 15.28
N ILE A 67 6.79 3.96 14.55
CA ILE A 67 7.04 2.63 15.11
C ILE A 67 8.44 2.16 14.75
N GLU A 68 8.94 1.17 15.48
CA GLU A 68 10.31 0.66 15.29
C GLU A 68 10.41 -0.39 14.17
N ASN A 69 9.31 -1.09 13.86
CA ASN A 69 9.27 -2.17 12.89
C ASN A 69 7.95 -2.11 12.11
N LEU A 70 7.90 -2.60 10.87
CA LEU A 70 6.66 -2.74 10.12
C LEU A 70 5.72 -3.73 10.82
N VAL A 71 4.49 -3.28 11.05
CA VAL A 71 3.42 -4.09 11.67
C VAL A 71 2.15 -3.97 10.84
N VAL A 72 1.33 -5.02 10.88
CA VAL A 72 -0.01 -4.97 10.27
C VAL A 72 -0.91 -4.07 11.11
N ASN A 73 -1.49 -3.03 10.51
CA ASN A 73 -2.29 -2.05 11.23
C ASN A 73 -3.78 -2.39 11.17
N ASN A 74 -4.17 -3.47 11.84
CA ASN A 74 -5.55 -3.97 11.82
C ASN A 74 -6.60 -2.96 12.36
N ARG A 75 -6.18 -1.92 13.08
CA ARG A 75 -7.08 -0.97 13.74
C ARG A 75 -7.34 0.28 12.90
N ASN A 76 -6.49 0.57 11.91
CA ASN A 76 -6.48 1.80 11.09
C ASN A 76 -6.63 3.11 11.90
N LYS A 77 -6.35 3.11 13.21
CA LYS A 77 -6.65 4.28 14.06
C LYS A 77 -5.67 5.42 13.82
N PHE A 78 -4.46 5.07 13.41
CA PHE A 78 -3.36 5.97 13.12
C PHE A 78 -2.63 5.41 11.90
N LYS A 79 -2.02 6.27 11.10
CA LYS A 79 -1.11 5.83 10.04
C LYS A 79 0.25 5.53 10.65
N THR A 80 0.91 4.48 10.20
CA THR A 80 2.22 4.13 10.75
C THR A 80 3.37 4.62 9.86
N VAL A 81 4.46 5.01 10.51
CA VAL A 81 5.69 5.47 9.84
C VAL A 81 6.87 4.75 10.46
N ILE A 82 7.81 4.31 9.61
CA ILE A 82 9.11 3.81 10.06
C ILE A 82 10.24 4.53 9.32
N PHE A 83 11.40 4.62 9.97
CA PHE A 83 12.60 5.24 9.42
C PHE A 83 13.67 4.17 9.21
N GLU A 84 13.60 3.50 8.07
CA GLU A 84 14.50 2.42 7.68
C GLU A 84 14.83 2.52 6.20
N SER A 85 15.94 1.90 5.80
CA SER A 85 16.26 1.74 4.39
C SER A 85 15.25 0.85 3.66
N GLU A 86 15.26 0.91 2.33
CA GLU A 86 14.42 0.04 1.51
C GLU A 86 14.69 -1.45 1.78
N ALA A 87 15.95 -1.83 1.95
CA ALA A 87 16.35 -3.21 2.18
C ALA A 87 15.87 -3.75 3.53
N GLU A 88 15.96 -2.92 4.59
CA GLU A 88 15.46 -3.25 5.92
C GLU A 88 13.93 -3.41 5.91
N GLY A 89 13.21 -2.43 5.35
CA GLY A 89 11.75 -2.52 5.22
C GLY A 89 11.28 -3.71 4.38
N ILE A 90 11.98 -4.06 3.29
CA ILE A 90 11.70 -5.28 2.53
C ILE A 90 11.89 -6.54 3.39
N SER A 91 12.95 -6.60 4.19
CA SER A 91 13.21 -7.74 5.10
C SER A 91 12.08 -7.90 6.12
N GLU A 92 11.59 -6.79 6.65
CA GLU A 92 10.46 -6.71 7.56
C GLU A 92 9.15 -7.14 6.88
N MET A 93 8.91 -6.67 5.65
CA MET A 93 7.75 -7.04 4.83
C MET A 93 7.68 -8.54 4.56
N ARG A 94 8.81 -9.22 4.37
CA ARG A 94 8.84 -10.69 4.25
C ARG A 94 8.26 -11.37 5.48
N LYS A 95 8.54 -10.86 6.68
CA LYS A 95 7.97 -11.38 7.94
C LYS A 95 6.46 -11.16 7.96
N LEU A 96 5.99 -10.01 7.51
CA LEU A 96 4.55 -9.70 7.42
C LEU A 96 3.85 -10.60 6.40
N ILE A 97 4.41 -10.80 5.22
CA ILE A 97 3.85 -11.66 4.16
C ILE A 97 3.67 -13.10 4.65
N ALA A 98 4.57 -13.61 5.50
CA ALA A 98 4.47 -14.96 6.04
C ALA A 98 3.34 -15.10 7.08
N ASN A 99 3.05 -14.05 7.84
CA ASN A 99 2.23 -14.13 9.07
C ASN A 99 0.90 -13.38 8.99
N SER A 100 0.77 -12.41 8.09
CA SER A 100 -0.43 -11.58 7.93
C SER A 100 -1.56 -12.35 7.23
N GLN A 101 -2.79 -11.93 7.53
CA GLN A 101 -4.01 -12.34 6.83
C GLN A 101 -4.58 -11.22 5.95
N ILE A 102 -3.94 -10.06 5.97
CA ILE A 102 -4.44 -8.81 5.44
C ILE A 102 -3.42 -8.27 4.44
N GLU A 103 -3.93 -7.76 3.32
CA GLU A 103 -3.13 -7.00 2.36
C GLU A 103 -2.81 -5.62 2.93
N GLU A 104 -1.63 -5.10 2.62
CA GLU A 104 -1.16 -3.81 3.12
C GLU A 104 -0.63 -2.98 1.96
N SER A 105 -0.60 -1.66 2.11
CA SER A 105 0.00 -0.76 1.10
C SER A 105 0.85 0.31 1.77
N TRP A 106 2.07 0.50 1.26
CA TRP A 106 3.07 1.38 1.85
C TRP A 106 3.79 2.20 0.78
N VAL A 107 4.25 3.38 1.13
CA VAL A 107 5.14 4.21 0.32
C VAL A 107 6.51 4.22 0.96
N TYR A 108 7.54 4.02 0.16
CA TYR A 108 8.92 4.29 0.53
C TYR A 108 9.39 5.61 -0.11
N LEU A 109 9.98 6.48 0.70
CA LEU A 109 10.60 7.75 0.31
C LEU A 109 12.13 7.63 0.43
N PRO A 110 12.86 7.42 -0.69
CA PRO A 110 14.29 7.08 -0.64
C PRO A 110 15.17 8.14 0.03
N HIS A 111 14.88 9.42 -0.23
CA HIS A 111 15.67 10.54 0.30
C HIS A 111 15.56 10.69 1.83
N LEU A 112 14.48 10.20 2.43
CA LEU A 112 14.27 10.22 3.88
C LEU A 112 14.56 8.88 4.55
N LYS A 113 14.76 7.80 3.77
CA LYS A 113 14.74 6.41 4.27
C LYS A 113 13.52 6.20 5.17
N LYS A 114 12.35 6.51 4.62
CA LYS A 114 11.10 6.57 5.36
C LYS A 114 10.06 5.73 4.67
N TRP A 115 9.38 4.88 5.42
CA TRP A 115 8.19 4.18 4.98
C TRP A 115 6.96 4.78 5.63
N ILE A 116 5.89 4.91 4.86
CA ILE A 116 4.62 5.48 5.28
C ILE A 116 3.53 4.52 4.86
N GLU A 117 2.71 4.11 5.82
CA GLU A 117 1.51 3.33 5.55
C GLU A 117 0.50 4.18 4.78
N ILE A 118 0.13 3.73 3.58
CA ILE A 118 -0.92 4.36 2.75
C ILE A 118 -2.13 3.45 2.58
N GLY A 119 -2.09 2.22 3.10
CA GLY A 119 -3.25 1.37 3.24
C GLY A 119 -4.24 1.95 4.25
N HIS A 120 -5.52 1.82 3.96
CA HIS A 120 -6.53 1.79 5.00
C HIS A 120 -7.40 0.55 4.78
N ASN A 121 -7.70 -0.19 5.86
CA ASN A 121 -8.63 -1.32 5.79
C ASN A 121 -10.06 -0.78 5.88
N GLU A 122 -10.61 -0.24 4.81
CA GLU A 122 -11.93 0.41 4.93
C GLU A 122 -13.10 -0.56 4.97
N GLU A 123 -13.03 -1.75 4.36
CA GLU A 123 -14.22 -2.59 4.30
C GLU A 123 -13.88 -4.07 4.42
N VAL A 124 -14.62 -4.71 5.33
CA VAL A 124 -14.87 -6.15 5.33
C VAL A 124 -15.41 -6.53 3.95
N GLU A 125 -14.57 -7.05 3.06
CA GLU A 125 -15.06 -7.49 1.73
C GLU A 125 -16.01 -8.68 1.90
N LYS A 126 -15.78 -9.49 2.95
CA LYS A 126 -16.62 -10.63 3.30
C LYS A 126 -16.46 -11.04 4.77
N LYS A 127 -17.58 -11.16 5.48
CA LYS A 127 -17.61 -11.80 6.81
C LYS A 127 -17.60 -13.31 6.64
N MET A 128 -16.60 -13.96 7.24
CA MET A 128 -16.35 -15.40 7.11
C MET A 128 -16.15 -16.00 8.49
N ASP A 129 -17.21 -16.58 9.09
CA ASP A 129 -17.15 -17.16 10.45
C ASP A 129 -16.46 -16.21 11.48
N ASN A 130 -16.89 -14.95 11.52
CA ASN A 130 -16.30 -13.87 12.33
C ASN A 130 -14.84 -13.48 12.00
N ARG A 131 -14.28 -13.94 10.88
CA ARG A 131 -12.99 -13.50 10.32
C ARG A 131 -13.21 -12.68 9.05
N TYR A 132 -12.32 -11.72 8.80
CA TYR A 132 -12.47 -10.72 7.76
C TYR A 132 -11.41 -10.89 6.68
N ILE A 133 -11.84 -10.87 5.41
CA ILE A 133 -10.95 -10.63 4.27
C ILE A 133 -10.88 -9.11 4.12
N THR A 134 -9.71 -8.53 4.36
CA THR A 134 -9.44 -7.12 4.12
C THR A 134 -8.43 -6.99 3.01
N LYS A 135 -8.88 -6.41 1.90
CA LYS A 135 -8.01 -5.84 0.88
C LYS A 135 -7.59 -4.45 1.35
N ALA A 136 -6.33 -4.09 1.09
CA ALA A 136 -5.89 -2.72 1.32
C ALA A 136 -6.59 -1.81 0.29
N LYS A 137 -7.36 -0.83 0.76
CA LYS A 137 -7.69 0.34 -0.06
C LYS A 137 -6.58 1.37 0.12
N LEU A 138 -6.31 2.14 -0.93
CA LEU A 138 -5.32 3.20 -0.89
C LEU A 138 -5.96 4.46 -0.30
N ASP A 139 -5.23 5.09 0.62
CA ASP A 139 -5.51 6.44 1.07
C ASP A 139 -5.14 7.44 -0.03
N VAL A 140 -6.11 7.74 -0.89
CA VAL A 140 -5.88 8.56 -2.09
C VAL A 140 -5.47 9.98 -1.72
N GLN A 141 -6.00 10.54 -0.63
CA GLN A 141 -5.64 11.89 -0.18
C GLN A 141 -4.19 11.95 0.29
N LEU A 142 -3.79 11.00 1.13
CA LEU A 142 -2.40 10.92 1.56
C LEU A 142 -1.46 10.66 0.37
N LEU A 143 -1.84 9.76 -0.53
CA LEU A 143 -1.02 9.51 -1.71
C LEU A 143 -0.85 10.77 -2.56
N ASP A 144 -1.92 11.56 -2.74
CA ASP A 144 -1.91 12.84 -3.45
C ASP A 144 -0.94 13.86 -2.82
N GLU A 145 -0.95 13.99 -1.49
CA GLU A 145 -0.02 14.82 -0.73
C GLU A 145 1.43 14.35 -0.94
N LEU A 146 1.68 13.05 -0.79
CA LEU A 146 3.01 12.47 -0.95
C LEU A 146 3.55 12.67 -2.37
N MET A 147 2.71 12.50 -3.41
CA MET A 147 3.10 12.75 -4.79
C MET A 147 3.41 14.23 -5.05
N SER A 148 2.79 15.16 -4.31
CA SER A 148 3.02 16.60 -4.48
C SER A 148 4.29 17.10 -3.79
N GLU A 149 4.73 16.40 -2.73
CA GLU A 149 5.90 16.79 -1.94
C GLU A 149 7.19 16.06 -2.33
N ASN A 150 7.09 14.96 -3.08
CA ASN A 150 8.22 14.05 -3.29
C ASN A 150 8.43 13.72 -4.77
N ASN A 151 9.60 14.08 -5.30
CA ASN A 151 9.99 13.74 -6.67
C ASN A 151 10.43 12.27 -6.85
N ASN A 152 10.62 11.51 -5.79
CA ASN A 152 11.07 10.12 -5.86
C ASN A 152 10.36 9.28 -4.81
N MET A 153 9.62 8.26 -5.25
CA MET A 153 8.90 7.37 -4.34
C MET A 153 8.69 5.97 -4.94
N ALA A 154 8.48 4.99 -4.08
CA ALA A 154 8.11 3.63 -4.46
C ALA A 154 6.84 3.22 -3.71
N LEU A 155 5.83 2.76 -4.44
CA LEU A 155 4.59 2.22 -3.89
C LEU A 155 4.71 0.71 -3.79
N TYR A 156 4.40 0.20 -2.62
CA TYR A 156 4.43 -1.21 -2.32
C TYR A 156 3.05 -1.73 -1.95
N HIS A 157 2.64 -2.83 -2.58
CA HIS A 157 1.43 -3.58 -2.25
C HIS A 157 1.82 -4.99 -1.78
N PHE A 158 1.34 -5.39 -0.61
CA PHE A 158 1.67 -6.65 0.04
C PHE A 158 0.58 -7.68 -0.15
N HIS A 159 0.93 -8.82 -0.76
CA HIS A 159 0.05 -9.97 -0.81
C HIS A 159 0.46 -11.01 0.24
N PRO A 160 -0.37 -11.28 1.26
CA PRO A 160 -0.04 -12.27 2.29
C PRO A 160 0.01 -13.69 1.72
N SER A 161 0.85 -14.53 2.33
CA SER A 161 0.96 -15.96 1.98
C SER A 161 -0.28 -16.76 2.40
N ARG A 162 -1.03 -16.24 3.37
CA ARG A 162 -2.28 -16.83 3.84
C ARG A 162 -3.45 -16.22 3.09
N SER A 163 -4.32 -17.08 2.56
CA SER A 163 -5.53 -16.64 1.89
C SER A 163 -6.76 -17.33 2.45
N LEU A 164 -7.70 -16.53 2.95
CA LEU A 164 -9.02 -16.99 3.36
C LEU A 164 -9.82 -17.59 2.19
N SER A 165 -9.52 -17.21 0.94
CA SER A 165 -10.16 -17.79 -0.25
C SER A 165 -9.84 -19.29 -0.42
N LEU A 166 -8.64 -19.72 -0.02
CA LEU A 166 -8.25 -21.13 -0.04
C LEU A 166 -8.96 -21.90 1.07
N GLU A 167 -8.98 -21.35 2.28
CA GLU A 167 -9.70 -21.93 3.43
C GLU A 167 -11.18 -22.16 3.08
N ASP A 168 -11.81 -21.18 2.42
CA ASP A 168 -13.17 -21.26 1.90
C ASP A 168 -13.39 -22.37 0.88
N LYS A 169 -12.44 -22.49 -0.06
CA LYS A 169 -12.52 -23.47 -1.13
C LYS A 169 -12.44 -24.89 -0.55
N ILE A 170 -11.61 -25.09 0.46
CA ILE A 170 -11.48 -26.34 1.22
C ILE A 170 -12.81 -26.64 1.93
N ARG A 171 -13.33 -25.68 2.72
CA ARG A 171 -14.57 -25.86 3.48
C ARG A 171 -15.77 -26.18 2.58
N LYS A 172 -15.96 -25.44 1.47
CA LYS A 172 -17.06 -25.71 0.51
C LYS A 172 -16.97 -27.11 -0.11
N ARG A 173 -15.76 -27.63 -0.32
CA ARG A 173 -15.54 -28.97 -0.86
C ARG A 173 -15.85 -30.06 0.18
N GLU A 174 -15.54 -29.80 1.44
CA GLU A 174 -15.95 -30.64 2.55
C GLU A 174 -17.48 -30.69 2.71
N GLU A 175 -18.14 -29.52 2.74
CA GLU A 175 -19.61 -29.39 2.83
C GLU A 175 -20.35 -30.04 1.65
N SER A 176 -19.76 -30.03 0.45
CA SER A 176 -20.34 -30.66 -0.74
C SER A 176 -20.04 -32.16 -0.87
N GLY A 177 -19.41 -32.78 0.13
CA GLY A 177 -19.11 -34.22 0.15
C GLY A 177 -17.97 -34.64 -0.78
N SER A 178 -17.13 -33.71 -1.23
CA SER A 178 -15.96 -33.97 -2.07
C SER A 178 -14.71 -33.29 -1.49
N PRO A 179 -14.28 -33.68 -0.27
CA PRO A 179 -13.17 -33.03 0.42
C PRO A 179 -11.89 -33.08 -0.43
N MET A 180 -11.09 -32.02 -0.34
CA MET A 180 -9.76 -32.00 -0.94
C MET A 180 -8.83 -32.89 -0.12
N ASN A 181 -7.98 -33.67 -0.79
CA ASN A 181 -6.86 -34.31 -0.08
C ASN A 181 -5.69 -33.31 0.08
N ASP A 182 -4.70 -33.66 0.89
CA ASP A 182 -3.54 -32.80 1.18
C ASP A 182 -2.80 -32.34 -0.10
N LYS A 183 -2.74 -33.21 -1.11
CA LYS A 183 -2.09 -32.89 -2.39
C LYS A 183 -2.88 -31.85 -3.19
N ASP A 184 -4.21 -31.93 -3.18
CA ASP A 184 -5.07 -30.95 -3.82
C ASP A 184 -4.94 -29.59 -3.13
N ILE A 185 -4.92 -29.59 -1.79
CA ILE A 185 -4.74 -28.39 -0.97
C ILE A 185 -3.41 -27.72 -1.29
N GLU A 186 -2.32 -28.48 -1.29
CA GLU A 186 -0.98 -27.94 -1.55
C GLU A 186 -0.85 -27.42 -3.00
N SER A 187 -1.43 -28.14 -3.98
CA SER A 187 -1.48 -27.65 -5.36
C SER A 187 -2.24 -26.32 -5.48
N GLU A 188 -3.38 -26.18 -4.81
CA GLU A 188 -4.15 -24.92 -4.83
C GLU A 188 -3.43 -23.79 -4.09
N LYS A 189 -2.73 -24.10 -3.00
CA LYS A 189 -1.87 -23.15 -2.29
C LYS A 189 -0.75 -22.64 -3.19
N ILE A 190 0.00 -23.52 -3.86
CA ILE A 190 1.08 -23.13 -4.77
C ILE A 190 0.55 -22.22 -5.89
N LYS A 191 -0.59 -22.58 -6.51
CA LYS A 191 -1.22 -21.73 -7.54
C LYS A 191 -1.57 -20.35 -7.00
N LEU A 192 -2.09 -20.27 -5.78
CA LEU A 192 -2.44 -19.00 -5.15
C LEU A 192 -1.20 -18.14 -4.91
N LEU A 193 -0.12 -18.74 -4.40
CA LEU A 193 1.13 -18.03 -4.14
C LEU A 193 1.84 -17.58 -5.42
N ILE A 194 1.69 -18.33 -6.52
CA ILE A 194 2.16 -17.88 -7.84
C ILE A 194 1.32 -16.70 -8.32
N LYS A 195 -0.01 -16.76 -8.14
CA LYS A 195 -0.93 -15.68 -8.52
C LYS A 195 -0.68 -14.37 -7.78
N SER A 196 -0.28 -14.46 -6.52
CA SER A 196 0.05 -13.27 -5.72
C SER A 196 1.38 -12.64 -6.10
N ALA A 197 2.20 -13.27 -6.95
CA ALA A 197 3.50 -12.73 -7.32
C ALA A 197 3.45 -11.62 -8.38
N TYR A 198 2.41 -11.53 -9.21
CA TYR A 198 2.32 -10.53 -10.27
C TYR A 198 1.19 -9.51 -10.00
N PRO A 199 1.29 -8.29 -10.55
CA PRO A 199 0.28 -7.27 -10.32
C PRO A 199 -1.08 -7.71 -10.88
N SER A 200 -2.10 -7.53 -10.05
CA SER A 200 -3.49 -7.72 -10.45
C SER A 200 -3.89 -6.66 -11.48
N ARG A 201 -5.06 -6.86 -12.10
CA ARG A 201 -5.64 -5.83 -12.96
C ARG A 201 -5.86 -4.51 -12.21
N SER A 202 -6.18 -4.54 -10.92
CA SER A 202 -6.36 -3.34 -10.11
C SER A 202 -5.03 -2.62 -9.90
N ASP A 203 -3.96 -3.38 -9.65
CA ASP A 203 -2.61 -2.84 -9.48
C ASP A 203 -2.13 -2.12 -10.74
N LEU A 204 -2.36 -2.70 -11.91
CA LEU A 204 -2.00 -2.09 -13.19
C LEU A 204 -2.82 -0.82 -13.49
N LEU A 205 -4.10 -0.79 -13.14
CA LEU A 205 -4.94 0.40 -13.27
C LEU A 205 -4.46 1.53 -12.34
N ASN A 206 -4.17 1.19 -11.09
CA ASN A 206 -3.63 2.14 -10.11
C ASN A 206 -2.27 2.67 -10.55
N MET A 207 -1.40 1.80 -11.08
CA MET A 207 -0.11 2.21 -11.66
C MET A 207 -0.29 3.28 -12.73
N ILE A 208 -1.22 3.08 -13.67
CA ILE A 208 -1.45 4.04 -14.76
C ILE A 208 -1.95 5.38 -14.21
N GLY A 209 -3.01 5.36 -13.40
CA GLY A 209 -3.60 6.59 -12.85
C GLY A 209 -2.59 7.38 -12.03
N ASN A 210 -1.93 6.71 -11.08
CA ASN A 210 -0.97 7.35 -10.19
C ASN A 210 0.29 7.82 -10.93
N SER A 211 0.77 7.07 -11.96
CA SER A 211 1.92 7.53 -12.76
C SER A 211 1.58 8.81 -13.52
N MET A 212 0.42 8.85 -14.19
CA MET A 212 0.00 10.04 -14.93
C MET A 212 -0.08 11.27 -14.02
N GLU A 213 -0.79 11.15 -12.89
CA GLU A 213 -0.94 12.25 -11.92
C GLU A 213 0.41 12.67 -11.31
N PHE A 214 1.30 11.72 -11.06
CA PHE A 214 2.63 11.98 -10.53
C PHE A 214 3.50 12.77 -11.51
N PHE A 215 3.56 12.36 -12.78
CA PHE A 215 4.41 12.99 -13.79
C PHE A 215 3.88 14.36 -14.27
N GLU A 216 2.58 14.63 -14.12
CA GLU A 216 2.02 15.97 -14.31
C GLU A 216 2.61 16.99 -13.32
N ARG A 217 2.97 16.54 -12.11
CA ARG A 217 3.49 17.38 -11.02
C ARG A 217 5.01 17.32 -10.92
N ASN A 218 5.59 16.18 -11.25
CA ASN A 218 7.00 15.85 -11.09
C ASN A 218 7.58 15.37 -12.42
N THR A 219 7.77 16.27 -13.38
CA THR A 219 8.21 15.93 -14.75
C THR A 219 9.55 15.22 -14.82
N GLU A 220 10.43 15.46 -13.85
CA GLU A 220 11.75 14.81 -13.72
C GLU A 220 11.79 13.78 -12.56
N GLY A 221 10.63 13.50 -11.96
CA GLY A 221 10.53 12.58 -10.84
C GLY A 221 10.59 11.12 -11.26
N ASN A 222 10.59 10.23 -10.27
CA ASN A 222 10.47 8.79 -10.48
C ASN A 222 9.48 8.16 -9.49
N ILE A 223 8.53 7.40 -10.03
CA ILE A 223 7.59 6.58 -9.26
C ILE A 223 7.66 5.14 -9.73
N THR A 224 7.85 4.21 -8.78
CA THR A 224 7.87 2.76 -9.07
C THR A 224 6.78 2.05 -8.28
N PHE A 225 6.24 0.97 -8.84
CA PHE A 225 5.20 0.17 -8.21
C PHE A 225 5.71 -1.25 -8.00
N LYS A 226 5.46 -1.80 -6.81
CA LYS A 226 6.04 -3.06 -6.36
C LYS A 226 4.97 -3.91 -5.70
N VAL A 227 4.82 -5.15 -6.16
CA VAL A 227 4.04 -6.18 -5.46
C VAL A 227 5.03 -7.06 -4.71
N CYS A 228 4.85 -7.15 -3.39
CA CYS A 228 5.63 -8.05 -2.55
C CYS A 228 4.79 -9.28 -2.23
N SER A 229 5.33 -10.45 -2.58
CA SER A 229 4.66 -11.74 -2.48
C SER A 229 5.50 -12.73 -1.68
N HIS A 230 5.01 -13.97 -1.54
CA HIS A 230 5.74 -15.04 -0.87
C HIS A 230 7.10 -15.36 -1.51
N TYR A 231 7.17 -15.28 -2.85
CA TYR A 231 8.35 -15.74 -3.60
C TYR A 231 9.36 -14.62 -3.90
N GLY A 232 8.93 -13.37 -3.85
CA GLY A 232 9.78 -12.24 -4.21
C GLY A 232 9.00 -10.95 -4.45
N ILE A 233 9.69 -9.99 -5.06
CA ILE A 233 9.17 -8.67 -5.39
C ILE A 233 9.03 -8.55 -6.90
N THR A 234 7.85 -8.12 -7.35
CA THR A 234 7.60 -7.77 -8.74
C THR A 234 7.51 -6.26 -8.86
N GLU A 235 8.46 -5.66 -9.57
CA GLU A 235 8.48 -4.23 -9.88
C GLU A 235 7.87 -4.01 -11.26
N TYR A 236 7.02 -2.98 -11.38
CA TYR A 236 6.34 -2.63 -12.62
C TYR A 236 6.15 -1.12 -12.74
N HIS A 237 6.29 -0.63 -13.97
CA HIS A 237 6.13 0.79 -14.29
C HIS A 237 5.78 0.98 -15.77
N LEU A 238 5.30 2.18 -16.10
CA LEU A 238 5.15 2.60 -17.50
C LEU A 238 6.52 2.93 -18.10
N THR A 239 6.71 2.57 -19.36
CA THR A 239 7.84 3.06 -20.16
C THR A 239 7.55 4.47 -20.68
N ASP A 240 8.55 5.13 -21.26
CA ASP A 240 8.36 6.44 -21.90
C ASP A 240 7.31 6.36 -23.03
N GLU A 241 7.34 5.27 -23.81
CA GLU A 241 6.32 4.97 -24.82
C GLU A 241 4.95 4.73 -24.20
N GLY A 242 4.89 4.04 -23.05
CA GLY A 242 3.67 3.82 -22.28
C GLY A 242 3.04 5.12 -21.80
N MET A 243 3.86 6.02 -21.25
CA MET A 243 3.44 7.36 -20.83
C MET A 243 2.89 8.15 -22.02
N ALA A 244 3.62 8.21 -23.14
CA ALA A 244 3.18 8.93 -24.34
C ALA A 244 1.89 8.35 -24.94
N HIS A 245 1.76 7.03 -24.98
CA HIS A 245 0.57 6.35 -25.48
C HIS A 245 -0.67 6.69 -24.65
N LEU A 246 -0.55 6.65 -23.32
CA LEU A 246 -1.67 6.87 -22.40
C LEU A 246 -2.08 8.34 -22.28
N SER A 247 -1.15 9.28 -22.44
CA SER A 247 -1.48 10.71 -22.55
C SER A 247 -2.30 11.04 -23.81
N ALA A 248 -2.23 10.22 -24.85
CA ALA A 248 -2.91 10.45 -26.12
C ALA A 248 -4.27 9.71 -26.25
N ASP A 249 -4.51 8.66 -25.46
CA ASP A 249 -5.65 7.75 -25.64
C ASP A 249 -6.68 7.78 -24.49
N TYR A 250 -7.97 7.70 -24.85
CA TYR A 250 -9.10 7.72 -23.91
C TYR A 250 -9.17 6.48 -23.00
N SER A 251 -9.78 6.64 -21.82
CA SER A 251 -9.91 5.64 -20.74
C SER A 251 -10.38 4.24 -21.17
N PHE A 252 -11.23 4.11 -22.18
CA PHE A 252 -11.74 2.81 -22.63
C PHE A 252 -10.66 1.91 -23.27
N LYS A 253 -9.77 2.50 -24.08
CA LYS A 253 -8.67 1.74 -24.71
C LYS A 253 -7.66 1.27 -23.66
N GLN A 254 -7.36 2.13 -22.69
CA GLN A 254 -6.50 1.80 -21.55
C GLN A 254 -7.04 0.57 -20.79
N ILE A 255 -8.35 0.56 -20.51
CA ILE A 255 -9.01 -0.59 -19.85
C ILE A 255 -8.90 -1.88 -20.67
N LEU A 256 -9.09 -1.83 -21.99
CA LEU A 256 -8.98 -3.00 -22.85
C LEU A 256 -7.56 -3.54 -22.92
N TRP A 257 -6.57 -2.66 -23.02
CA TRP A 257 -5.18 -3.04 -23.04
C TRP A 257 -4.73 -3.70 -21.72
N ILE A 258 -5.07 -3.11 -20.56
CA ILE A 258 -4.77 -3.70 -19.25
C ILE A 258 -5.44 -5.07 -19.10
N LYS A 259 -6.68 -5.22 -19.59
CA LYS A 259 -7.34 -6.53 -19.63
C LYS A 259 -6.51 -7.54 -20.43
N GLY A 260 -5.91 -7.15 -21.56
CA GLY A 260 -5.03 -7.98 -22.37
C GLY A 260 -3.75 -8.39 -21.63
N VAL A 261 -3.06 -7.44 -21.00
CA VAL A 261 -1.83 -7.69 -20.21
C VAL A 261 -2.13 -8.65 -19.04
N SER A 262 -3.18 -8.35 -18.26
CA SER A 262 -3.59 -9.19 -17.13
C SER A 262 -4.07 -10.58 -17.57
N LEU A 263 -4.74 -10.69 -18.72
CA LEU A 263 -5.17 -11.97 -19.27
C LEU A 263 -3.98 -12.83 -19.69
N SER A 264 -2.96 -12.24 -20.30
CA SER A 264 -1.75 -12.96 -20.76
C SER A 264 -0.98 -13.58 -19.59
N ALA A 265 -0.76 -12.80 -18.52
CA ALA A 265 -0.17 -13.32 -17.27
C ALA A 265 -1.01 -14.45 -16.66
N ASN A 266 -2.32 -14.26 -16.63
CA ASN A 266 -3.24 -15.29 -16.14
C ASN A 266 -3.25 -16.53 -17.04
N ILE A 267 -3.01 -16.42 -18.34
CA ILE A 267 -2.89 -17.58 -19.23
C ILE A 267 -1.63 -18.36 -18.86
N GLU A 268 -0.48 -17.73 -18.68
CA GLU A 268 0.77 -18.42 -18.31
C GLU A 268 0.67 -19.14 -16.94
N VAL A 269 -0.04 -18.51 -16.00
CA VAL A 269 -0.23 -19.03 -14.63
C VAL A 269 -1.34 -20.08 -14.58
N ASN A 270 -2.41 -19.88 -15.37
CA ASN A 270 -3.54 -20.79 -15.51
C ASN A 270 -3.45 -21.66 -16.76
N VAL A 271 -2.28 -21.83 -17.39
CA VAL A 271 -2.05 -22.96 -18.30
C VAL A 271 -2.33 -24.13 -17.38
N LYS A 272 -3.56 -24.67 -17.50
CA LYS A 272 -4.04 -25.89 -16.85
C LYS A 272 -2.80 -26.71 -16.76
N GLY A 273 -2.31 -26.96 -15.55
CA GLY A 273 -1.02 -27.60 -15.39
C GLY A 273 -0.94 -28.66 -16.46
N GLU A 274 0.13 -28.66 -17.26
CA GLU A 274 0.43 -29.85 -18.05
C GLU A 274 0.77 -30.98 -17.06
N ILE A 275 -0.13 -31.32 -16.15
CA ILE A 275 -0.80 -32.61 -16.19
C ILE A 275 -1.58 -32.69 -17.52
N LEU A 276 -0.86 -32.61 -18.64
CA LEU A 276 -1.06 -33.63 -19.63
C LEU A 276 -0.72 -34.89 -18.83
N GLU A 277 -1.74 -35.65 -18.42
CA GLU A 277 -1.64 -37.06 -18.69
C GLU A 277 -1.35 -37.16 -20.20
N MET A 278 -0.07 -37.00 -20.57
CA MET A 278 0.43 -37.73 -21.71
C MET A 278 0.22 -39.16 -21.27
N ASN A 279 -0.96 -39.72 -21.59
CA ASN A 279 -0.99 -41.09 -22.03
C ASN A 279 0.15 -41.15 -23.03
N PRO A 280 1.26 -41.83 -22.73
CA PRO A 280 2.26 -42.03 -23.76
C PRO A 280 1.49 -42.78 -24.84
N MET A 281 1.15 -42.10 -25.94
CA MET A 281 1.12 -42.82 -27.20
C MET A 281 2.56 -43.30 -27.33
N GLU A 282 2.80 -44.51 -26.83
CA GLU A 282 4.01 -45.27 -27.07
C GLU A 282 4.25 -45.14 -28.57
N THR A 283 5.31 -44.43 -28.96
CA THR A 283 5.92 -44.52 -30.28
C THR A 283 6.58 -45.88 -30.42
N ARG A 284 5.81 -46.96 -30.20
CA ARG A 284 6.21 -48.32 -30.46
C ARG A 284 5.57 -48.73 -31.78
N SER A 285 6.41 -49.22 -32.67
CA SER A 285 6.01 -49.85 -33.93
C SER A 285 4.76 -50.73 -33.73
N PRO A 286 3.70 -50.57 -34.56
CA PRO A 286 2.45 -51.33 -34.47
C PRO A 286 2.66 -52.85 -34.40
N LEU A 287 3.80 -53.33 -34.88
CA LEU A 287 4.15 -54.76 -34.96
C LEU A 287 4.66 -55.36 -33.65
N LYS A 288 5.00 -54.54 -32.63
CA LYS A 288 5.39 -55.04 -31.29
C LYS A 288 4.20 -55.28 -30.35
N ARG A 289 2.97 -55.13 -30.83
CA ARG A 289 1.73 -55.20 -30.04
C ARG A 289 1.24 -56.65 -29.78
N ILE A 290 2.15 -57.62 -29.72
CA ILE A 290 1.80 -59.03 -29.54
C ILE A 290 2.34 -59.54 -28.20
N LYS A 291 1.40 -60.01 -27.37
CA LYS A 291 1.55 -60.69 -26.07
C LYS A 291 2.03 -59.83 -24.88
N MET A 292 1.10 -59.13 -24.26
CA MET A 292 1.11 -58.98 -22.80
C MET A 292 -0.18 -59.57 -22.22
N SER A 293 -0.07 -60.30 -21.10
CA SER A 293 -1.23 -60.88 -20.43
C SER A 293 -2.14 -59.78 -19.87
N PRO A 294 -3.47 -59.99 -19.81
CA PRO A 294 -4.42 -58.99 -19.29
C PRO A 294 -4.11 -58.50 -17.86
N LYS A 295 -3.39 -59.31 -17.07
CA LYS A 295 -3.03 -59.01 -15.68
C LYS A 295 -1.75 -58.16 -15.54
N LEU A 296 -1.05 -57.88 -16.64
CA LEU A 296 0.21 -57.12 -16.70
C LEU A 296 0.05 -55.76 -17.40
N LYS A 297 -1.18 -55.22 -17.48
CA LYS A 297 -1.37 -53.80 -17.82
C LYS A 297 -0.68 -52.96 -16.74
N ARG A 298 0.58 -52.58 -17.00
CA ARG A 298 1.35 -51.65 -16.17
C ARG A 298 0.50 -50.39 -15.99
N LYS A 299 0.25 -50.01 -14.74
CA LYS A 299 -0.30 -48.70 -14.43
C LYS A 299 0.58 -47.65 -15.13
N PRO A 300 0.01 -46.69 -15.88
CA PRO A 300 0.82 -45.60 -16.41
C PRO A 300 1.51 -44.93 -15.22
N VAL A 301 2.84 -44.85 -15.28
CA VAL A 301 3.59 -44.01 -14.35
C VAL A 301 3.19 -42.59 -14.72
N SER A 302 2.28 -42.00 -13.95
CA SER A 302 1.94 -40.59 -14.10
C SER A 302 3.24 -39.80 -13.97
N ARG A 303 3.70 -39.20 -15.08
CA ARG A 303 4.80 -38.24 -15.01
C ARG A 303 4.25 -37.01 -14.32
N TYR A 304 4.53 -36.88 -13.02
CA TYR A 304 4.18 -35.68 -12.29
C TYR A 304 5.05 -34.54 -12.81
N VAL A 305 4.44 -33.52 -13.39
CA VAL A 305 5.12 -32.24 -13.60
C VAL A 305 5.14 -31.54 -12.24
N ILE A 306 6.32 -31.47 -11.65
CA ILE A 306 6.56 -30.64 -10.46
C ILE A 306 6.33 -29.20 -10.91
N ILE A 307 5.42 -28.49 -10.23
CA ILE A 307 5.24 -27.05 -10.46
C ILE A 307 6.45 -26.38 -9.82
N ASP A 308 7.36 -25.87 -10.65
CA ASP A 308 8.39 -24.94 -10.20
C ASP A 308 7.79 -23.52 -10.13
N PRO A 309 7.51 -22.98 -8.92
CA PRO A 309 6.81 -21.71 -8.78
C PRO A 309 7.61 -20.55 -9.37
N LEU A 310 8.94 -20.53 -9.18
CA LEU A 310 9.78 -19.41 -9.63
C LEU A 310 9.81 -19.33 -11.16
N THR A 311 10.03 -20.46 -11.83
CA THR A 311 9.97 -20.52 -13.30
C THR A 311 8.60 -20.10 -13.83
N ARG A 312 7.51 -20.46 -13.14
CA ARG A 312 6.14 -20.07 -13.53
C ARG A 312 5.90 -18.57 -13.37
N ILE A 313 6.36 -17.99 -12.27
CA ILE A 313 6.27 -16.55 -12.01
C ILE A 313 7.06 -15.79 -13.06
N GLN A 314 8.29 -16.22 -13.34
CA GLN A 314 9.14 -15.58 -14.33
C GLN A 314 8.50 -15.57 -15.72
N LYS A 315 7.99 -16.72 -16.20
CA LYS A 315 7.28 -16.79 -17.48
C LYS A 315 6.05 -15.88 -17.54
N ALA A 316 5.28 -15.85 -16.46
CA ALA A 316 4.12 -14.98 -16.37
C ALA A 316 4.51 -13.51 -16.48
N ILE A 317 5.57 -13.09 -15.80
CA ILE A 317 6.08 -11.71 -15.80
C ILE A 317 6.70 -11.35 -17.15
N GLU A 318 7.44 -12.25 -17.77
CA GLU A 318 7.95 -12.07 -19.14
C GLU A 318 6.81 -11.81 -20.13
N SER A 319 5.68 -12.51 -20.00
CA SER A 319 4.50 -12.29 -20.86
C SER A 319 3.78 -10.96 -20.65
N MET A 320 4.04 -10.26 -19.54
CA MET A 320 3.46 -8.94 -19.26
C MET A 320 4.26 -7.79 -19.86
N ASN A 321 5.53 -8.02 -20.17
CA ASN A 321 6.39 -7.00 -20.76
C ASN A 321 5.91 -6.66 -22.17
N SER A 322 5.90 -5.36 -22.46
CA SER A 322 5.57 -4.82 -23.79
C SER A 322 6.35 -3.53 -24.01
N GLU A 323 6.14 -2.89 -25.16
CA GLU A 323 6.69 -1.56 -25.41
C GLU A 323 6.19 -0.50 -24.42
N HIS A 324 5.03 -0.70 -23.78
CA HIS A 324 4.36 0.29 -22.93
C HIS A 324 4.48 0.02 -21.41
N ILE A 325 4.75 -1.22 -21.00
CA ILE A 325 4.91 -1.62 -19.59
C ILE A 325 6.14 -2.47 -19.45
N ARG A 326 6.92 -2.17 -18.42
CA ARG A 326 8.00 -3.04 -17.97
C ARG A 326 7.63 -3.69 -16.64
N VAL A 327 7.87 -5.00 -16.54
CA VAL A 327 7.66 -5.80 -15.33
C VAL A 327 8.90 -6.66 -15.10
N THR A 328 9.44 -6.61 -13.88
CA THR A 328 10.61 -7.41 -13.48
C THR A 328 10.33 -8.14 -12.18
N PHE A 329 10.91 -9.33 -12.02
CA PHE A 329 10.79 -10.15 -10.82
C PHE A 329 12.14 -10.34 -10.16
N THR A 330 12.19 -10.08 -8.85
CA THR A 330 13.36 -10.38 -8.02
C THR A 330 12.95 -11.42 -6.98
N PRO A 331 13.38 -12.69 -7.10
CA PRO A 331 13.11 -13.68 -6.09
C PRO A 331 13.86 -13.33 -4.80
N TYR A 332 13.29 -13.69 -3.66
CA TYR A 332 14.04 -13.60 -2.41
C TYR A 332 15.19 -14.61 -2.39
N GLN A 333 16.29 -14.21 -1.76
CA GLN A 333 17.40 -15.11 -1.41
C GLN A 333 17.06 -15.97 -0.19
#